data_AF-A0A9P7X1P1-F1
#
_entry.id   AF-A0A9P7X1P1-F1
#
_cell.length_a   1.000
_cell.length_b   1.000
_cell.length_c   1.000
_cell.angle_alpha   90.00
_cell.angle_beta   90.00
_cell.angle_gamma   90.00
#
_symmetry.space_group_name_H-M   'P 1'
#
loop_
_entity.id
_entity.type
_entity.pdbx_description
1 polymer ?
#
loop_
_entity_poly.entity_id
_entity_poly.type
_entity_poly.pdbx_seq_one_letter_code
_entity_poly.pdbx_strand_id
1 'polypeptide(L)'
;MLTESERAAIRRHHAHNLDAKKVDTARMYGVHPSVISRILQPQKHRKHRVTLTDKQKMEIRRLFHDNPDLKRKSSLTGLESPRAVLIKSFLARTGSTSREVT
;
A
#
# COMPACT_ATOMS: atom_id res chain seq x y z
N MET A 1 23.59 16.37 7.33
CA MET A 1 22.66 15.28 6.95
C MET A 1 21.78 15.01 8.16
N LEU A 2 20.45 15.10 8.06
CA LEU A 2 19.56 14.85 9.21
C LEU A 2 19.52 13.36 9.55
N THR A 3 19.65 13.07 10.84
CA THR A 3 19.47 11.75 11.46
C THR A 3 18.01 11.30 11.42
N GLU A 4 17.75 10.01 11.60
CA GLU A 4 16.37 9.49 11.62
C GLU A 4 15.58 10.01 12.82
N SER A 5 16.23 10.22 13.97
CA SER A 5 15.62 10.82 15.16
C SER A 5 15.15 12.24 14.90
N GLU A 6 15.95 13.07 14.22
CA GLU A 6 15.56 14.43 13.82
C GLU A 6 14.41 14.42 12.81
N ARG A 7 14.43 13.50 11.84
CA ARG A 7 13.33 13.35 10.87
C ARG A 7 12.03 12.94 11.56
N ALA A 8 12.10 12.08 12.57
CA ALA A 8 10.95 11.69 13.38
C ALA A 8 10.44 12.87 14.25
N ALA A 9 11.34 13.71 14.77
CA ALA A 9 10.95 14.92 15.49
C ALA A 9 10.23 15.93 14.59
N ILE A 10 10.73 16.17 13.37
CA ILE A 10 10.08 17.02 12.37
C ILE A 10 8.67 16.52 12.04
N ARG A 11 8.51 15.20 11.84
CA ARG A 11 7.19 14.58 11.58
C ARG A 11 6.23 14.79 12.74
N ARG A 12 6.69 14.59 13.99
CA ARG A 12 5.87 14.85 15.19
C ARG A 12 5.48 16.31 15.32
N HIS A 13 6.41 17.23 15.09
CA HIS A 13 6.16 18.67 15.17
C HIS A 13 5.03 19.11 14.22
N HIS A 14 5.06 18.64 12.96
CA HIS A 14 4.01 18.94 11.97
C HIS A 14 2.71 18.15 12.19
N ALA A 15 2.77 17.01 12.88
CA ALA A 15 1.56 16.25 13.25
C ALA A 15 0.75 16.96 14.36
N HIS A 16 1.43 17.65 15.28
CA HIS A 16 0.77 18.38 16.38
C HIS A 16 0.48 19.86 16.07
N ASN A 17 1.15 20.44 15.07
CA ASN A 17 0.97 21.83 14.67
C ASN A 17 0.63 21.92 13.17
N LEU A 18 -0.66 21.90 12.85
CA LEU A 18 -1.15 21.93 11.46
C LEU A 18 -0.78 23.23 10.72
N ASP A 19 -0.60 24.33 11.45
CA ASP A 19 -0.21 25.63 10.90
C ASP A 19 1.31 25.85 10.82
N ALA A 20 2.11 24.85 11.21
CA ALA A 20 3.56 24.97 11.17
C ALA A 20 4.05 25.20 9.74
N LYS A 21 4.72 26.32 9.49
CA LYS A 21 5.31 26.61 8.18
C LYS A 21 6.58 25.78 8.01
N LYS A 22 6.69 25.13 6.85
CA LYS A 22 7.87 24.33 6.47
C LYS A 22 9.17 25.16 6.49
N VAL A 23 9.08 26.45 6.15
CA VAL A 23 10.22 27.39 6.14
C VAL A 23 10.77 27.60 7.54
N ASP A 24 9.90 27.77 8.53
CA ASP A 24 10.30 28.00 9.92
C ASP A 24 10.95 26.74 10.51
N THR A 25 10.37 25.57 10.24
CA THR A 25 10.99 24.29 10.61
C THR A 25 12.33 24.09 9.91
N ALA A 26 12.45 24.46 8.64
CA ALA A 26 13.71 24.37 7.91
C ALA A 26 14.81 25.23 8.56
N ARG A 27 14.45 26.45 9.01
CA ARG A 27 15.33 27.34 9.76
C ARG A 27 15.73 26.76 11.11
N MET A 28 14.80 26.18 11.87
CA MET A 28 15.08 25.55 13.18
C MET A 28 16.10 24.41 13.07
N TYR A 29 16.00 23.60 12.02
CA TYR A 29 16.89 22.44 11.80
C TYR A 29 18.09 22.74 10.90
N GLY A 30 18.28 24.01 10.49
CA GLY A 30 19.41 24.42 9.64
C GLY A 30 19.45 23.72 8.27
N VAL A 31 18.29 23.38 7.70
CA VAL A 31 18.19 22.68 6.42
C VAL A 31 17.40 23.48 5.39
N HIS A 32 17.54 23.11 4.12
CA HIS A 32 16.74 23.70 3.06
C HIS A 32 15.26 23.24 3.15
N PRO A 33 14.26 24.10 2.87
CA PRO A 33 12.84 23.75 2.95
C PRO A 33 12.42 22.54 2.10
N SER A 34 13.14 22.26 1.01
CA SER A 34 12.92 21.07 0.18
C SER A 34 13.16 19.76 0.95
N VAL A 35 14.07 19.77 1.92
CA VAL A 35 14.36 18.62 2.79
C VAL A 35 13.16 18.35 3.70
N ILE A 36 12.61 19.41 4.31
CA ILE A 36 11.39 19.32 5.13
C ILE A 36 10.23 18.77 4.29
N SER A 37 10.04 19.31 3.08
CA SER A 37 8.99 18.81 2.19
C SER A 37 9.14 17.33 1.85
N ARG A 38 10.38 16.85 1.64
CA ARG A 38 10.64 15.43 1.36
C ARG A 38 10.40 14.55 2.59
N ILE A 39 10.70 15.02 3.79
CA ILE A 39 10.45 14.30 5.06
C ILE A 39 8.94 14.17 5.33
N LEU A 40 8.17 15.22 5.04
CA LEU A 40 6.72 15.24 5.26
C LEU A 40 5.93 14.57 4.13
N GLN A 41 6.54 14.30 2.99
CA GLN A 41 5.86 13.58 1.91
C GLN A 41 5.53 12.16 2.34
N PRO A 42 4.28 11.70 2.20
CA PRO A 42 3.94 10.31 2.42
C PRO A 42 4.75 9.46 1.44
N GLN A 43 5.44 8.43 1.94
CA GLN A 43 6.02 7.43 1.07
C GLN A 43 4.87 6.83 0.27
N LYS A 44 4.78 7.16 -1.02
CA LYS A 44 3.94 6.40 -1.94
C LYS A 44 4.44 4.98 -1.87
N HIS A 45 3.73 4.12 -1.13
CA HIS A 45 3.95 2.69 -1.19
C HIS A 45 3.88 2.33 -2.67
N ARG A 46 5.05 2.04 -3.27
CA ARG A 46 5.10 1.46 -4.60
C ARG A 46 4.23 0.22 -4.49
N LYS A 47 3.06 0.23 -5.11
CA LYS A 47 2.19 -0.94 -5.18
C LYS A 47 3.04 -2.03 -5.81
N HIS A 48 3.62 -2.91 -5.00
CA HIS A 48 4.38 -4.04 -5.49
C HIS A 48 3.38 -4.85 -6.32
N ARG A 49 3.65 -4.95 -7.61
CA ARG A 49 2.81 -5.70 -8.52
C ARG A 49 3.01 -7.17 -8.15
N VAL A 50 2.08 -7.72 -7.37
CA VAL A 50 2.14 -9.13 -6.97
C VAL A 50 1.91 -9.94 -8.24
N THR A 51 2.95 -10.60 -8.72
CA THR A 51 2.86 -11.56 -9.83
C THR A 51 2.41 -12.89 -9.23
N LEU A 52 1.24 -13.37 -9.63
CA LEU A 52 0.75 -14.68 -9.20
C LEU A 52 1.66 -15.79 -9.71
N THR A 53 1.97 -16.77 -8.87
CA THR A 53 2.68 -17.98 -9.28
C THR A 53 1.79 -18.85 -10.17
N ASP A 54 2.38 -19.73 -10.97
CA ASP A 54 1.60 -20.57 -11.88
C ASP A 54 0.67 -21.54 -11.13
N LYS A 55 1.07 -22.00 -9.94
CA LYS A 55 0.21 -22.78 -9.04
C LYS A 55 -1.05 -22.00 -8.63
N GLN A 56 -0.90 -20.73 -8.21
CA GLN A 56 -2.03 -19.85 -7.87
C GLN A 56 -2.92 -19.60 -9.08
N LYS A 57 -2.34 -19.42 -10.28
CA LYS A 57 -3.12 -19.27 -11.52
C LYS A 57 -3.94 -20.52 -11.84
N MET A 58 -3.39 -21.72 -11.66
CA MET A 58 -4.09 -22.98 -11.89
C MET A 58 -5.24 -23.18 -10.91
N GLU A 59 -5.01 -22.88 -9.63
CA GLU A 59 -6.03 -23.01 -8.58
C GLU A 59 -7.21 -22.07 -8.81
N ILE A 60 -6.94 -20.82 -9.24
CA ILE A 60 -7.99 -19.88 -9.65
C ILE A 60 -8.77 -20.43 -10.86
N ARG A 61 -8.09 -21.02 -11.87
CA ARG A 61 -8.78 -21.62 -13.02
C ARG A 61 -9.70 -22.77 -12.61
N ARG A 62 -9.26 -23.60 -11.66
CA ARG A 62 -10.07 -24.70 -11.12
C ARG A 62 -11.32 -24.19 -10.40
N LEU A 63 -11.17 -23.18 -9.54
CA LEU A 63 -12.30 -22.55 -8.85
C LEU A 63 -13.36 -21.97 -9.80
N PHE A 64 -12.92 -21.38 -10.93
CA PHE A 64 -13.83 -20.90 -11.98
C PHE A 64 -14.49 -22.01 -12.81
N HIS A 65 -13.83 -23.16 -12.94
CA HIS A 65 -14.39 -24.33 -13.62
C HIS A 65 -15.48 -24.97 -12.77
N ASP A 66 -15.23 -25.11 -11.47
CA ASP A 66 -16.12 -25.78 -10.52
C ASP A 66 -17.34 -24.90 -10.12
N ASN A 67 -17.31 -23.59 -10.41
CA ASN A 67 -18.36 -22.64 -10.05
C ASN A 67 -18.73 -21.70 -11.23
N PRO A 68 -19.53 -22.17 -12.22
CA PRO A 68 -19.86 -21.41 -13.43
C PRO A 68 -20.68 -20.13 -13.16
N ASP A 69 -21.38 -20.02 -12.04
CA ASP A 69 -22.17 -18.84 -11.66
C ASP A 69 -21.33 -17.59 -11.35
N LEU A 70 -20.03 -17.77 -11.09
CA LEU A 70 -19.10 -16.65 -10.86
C LEU A 70 -18.81 -15.86 -12.15
N LYS A 71 -19.11 -16.41 -13.34
CA LYS A 71 -19.03 -15.68 -14.62
C LYS A 71 -20.18 -14.67 -14.80
N ARG A 72 -21.39 -14.98 -14.31
CA ARG A 72 -22.61 -14.20 -14.60
C ARG A 72 -22.72 -12.89 -13.84
N LYS A 73 -22.08 -12.74 -12.68
CA LYS A 73 -22.15 -11.52 -11.84
C LYS A 73 -21.16 -10.42 -12.23
N SER A 74 -20.54 -10.50 -13.40
CA SER A 74 -19.46 -9.60 -13.83
C SER A 74 -19.93 -8.33 -14.56
N SER A 75 -21.23 -8.15 -14.84
CA SER A 75 -21.72 -7.04 -15.68
C SER A 75 -22.54 -5.96 -14.96
N LEU A 76 -22.88 -6.07 -13.68
CA LEU A 76 -23.89 -5.20 -13.07
C LEU A 76 -23.41 -4.19 -12.03
N THR A 77 -22.14 -4.24 -11.61
CA THR A 77 -21.59 -3.21 -10.73
C THR A 77 -20.12 -3.05 -11.08
N GLY A 78 -19.65 -1.84 -11.39
CA GLY A 78 -18.23 -1.51 -11.56
C GLY A 78 -17.35 -1.72 -10.31
N LEU A 79 -17.77 -2.62 -9.41
CA LEU A 79 -17.02 -3.14 -8.29
C LEU A 79 -16.24 -4.37 -8.73
N GLU A 80 -14.95 -4.37 -8.38
CA GLU A 80 -13.94 -5.43 -8.50
C GLU A 80 -14.38 -6.76 -9.15
N SER A 81 -13.66 -7.18 -10.19
CA SER A 81 -13.85 -8.47 -10.87
C SER A 81 -14.09 -9.61 -9.87
N PRO A 82 -15.06 -10.51 -10.10
CA PRO A 82 -15.32 -11.68 -9.24
C PRO A 82 -14.06 -12.51 -8.95
N ARG A 83 -13.08 -12.47 -9.86
CA ARG A 83 -11.75 -13.06 -9.69
C ARG A 83 -10.96 -12.45 -8.53
N ALA A 84 -11.00 -11.13 -8.37
CA ALA A 84 -10.31 -10.42 -7.31
C ALA A 84 -10.92 -10.72 -5.94
N VAL A 85 -12.24 -10.85 -5.85
CA VAL A 85 -12.94 -11.21 -4.62
C VAL A 85 -12.54 -12.61 -4.15
N LEU A 86 -12.53 -13.60 -5.04
CA LEU A 86 -12.14 -14.97 -4.70
C LEU A 86 -10.68 -15.08 -4.26
N ILE A 87 -9.77 -14.36 -4.93
CA ILE A 87 -8.35 -14.32 -4.55
C ILE A 87 -8.20 -13.73 -3.15
N LYS A 88 -8.91 -12.63 -2.84
CA LYS A 88 -8.88 -12.01 -1.50
C LYS A 88 -9.45 -12.94 -0.43
N SER A 89 -10.58 -13.60 -0.69
CA SER A 89 -11.19 -14.55 0.23
C SER A 89 -10.33 -15.78 0.48
N PHE A 90 -9.63 -16.27 -0.54
CA PHE A 90 -8.70 -17.40 -0.43
C PHE A 90 -7.47 -17.03 0.41
N LEU A 91 -6.82 -15.90 0.12
CA LEU A 91 -5.65 -15.42 0.87
C LEU A 91 -5.99 -15.11 2.34
N ALA A 92 -7.20 -14.59 2.60
CA ALA A 92 -7.69 -14.36 3.96
C ALA A 92 -7.94 -15.67 4.74
N ARG A 93 -8.35 -16.74 4.05
CA ARG A 93 -8.66 -18.05 4.68
C ARG A 93 -7.42 -18.91 4.92
N THR A 94 -6.42 -18.85 4.04
CA THR A 94 -5.20 -19.66 4.18
C THR A 94 -4.14 -19.03 5.08
N GLY A 95 -4.40 -17.82 5.61
CA GLY A 95 -3.41 -17.04 6.37
C GLY A 95 -2.17 -16.65 5.54
N SER A 96 -2.20 -16.92 4.23
CA SER A 96 -1.08 -16.71 3.32
C SER A 96 -1.07 -15.25 2.88
N THR A 97 -0.72 -14.37 3.82
CA THR A 97 -0.12 -13.09 3.44
C THR A 97 1.24 -13.44 2.86
N SER A 98 1.45 -13.19 1.57
CA SER A 98 2.71 -13.44 0.87
C SER A 98 3.84 -12.65 1.57
N ARG A 99 4.47 -13.27 2.56
CA ARG A 99 5.76 -12.92 3.13
C ARG A 99 6.69 -14.07 2.76
N GLU A 100 7.29 -13.99 1.58
CA GLU A 100 8.58 -14.64 1.39
C GLU A 100 9.62 -13.60 1.79
N VAL A 101 10.15 -13.79 3.00
CA VAL A 101 11.37 -13.16 3.48
C VAL A 101 12.49 -14.12 3.10
N THR A 102 13.29 -13.77 2.11
CA THR A 102 14.67 -14.26 1.98
C THR A 102 15.58 -13.37 2.80
#